data_AF-A0A3P7W6E8-F1
#
_entry.id   AF-A0A3P7W6E8-F1
#
_cell.length_a   1.000
_cell.length_b   1.000
_cell.length_c   1.000
_cell.angle_alpha   90.00
_cell.angle_beta   90.00
_cell.angle_gamma   90.00
#
_symmetry.space_group_name_H-M   'P 1'
#
loop_
_entity.id
_entity.type
_entity.pdbx_description
1 polymer ?
#
loop_
_entity_poly.entity_id
_entity_poly.type
_entity_poly.pdbx_seq_one_letter_code
_entity_poly.pdbx_strand_id
1 'polypeptide(L)'
;MDHKWSKLTESQQKDILLNLLEELERVEPNIRLNAARSILYILQGAYMDFVDDRDITIGDTFQGNSERQSGNDVNIGHCEEKCLMEGVLNAYKAYEVGAYQALCKLLLTEIHDIWDGGAVGAGQYSQLSSVSNSRSASNADLSESVVERRSSRRSATMADNEALRVTLSALYHMVESIRRSDLFELIVSADKKSRYAELKKDFIAEVEEMIEGADMSLIMVLLEMMPAFCHGSSPHFPMKKVVFLVIY
;
A
#
# COMPACT_ATOMS: atom_id res chain seq x y z
N MET A 1 -9.23 -9.28 -23.57
CA MET A 1 -9.10 -8.20 -22.55
C MET A 1 -10.48 -7.99 -21.91
N ASP A 2 -11.14 -9.07 -21.47
CA ASP A 2 -12.61 -9.07 -21.30
C ASP A 2 -13.09 -9.17 -19.85
N HIS A 3 -12.18 -9.00 -18.89
CA HIS A 3 -12.49 -9.13 -17.45
C HIS A 3 -12.16 -7.82 -16.73
N LYS A 4 -13.00 -6.80 -16.96
CA LYS A 4 -12.97 -5.53 -16.21
C LYS A 4 -13.58 -5.73 -14.82
N TRP A 5 -12.93 -5.21 -13.78
CA TRP A 5 -13.39 -5.31 -12.38
C TRP A 5 -14.83 -4.79 -12.19
N SER A 6 -15.10 -3.61 -12.72
CA SER A 6 -16.38 -2.89 -12.75
C SER A 6 -17.53 -3.65 -13.41
N LYS A 7 -17.23 -4.65 -14.25
CA LYS A 7 -18.24 -5.48 -14.92
C LYS A 7 -18.59 -6.74 -14.14
N LEU A 8 -17.85 -7.05 -13.08
CA LEU A 8 -18.09 -8.23 -12.25
C LEU A 8 -19.29 -7.99 -11.32
N THR A 9 -19.99 -9.07 -10.99
CA THR A 9 -21.04 -9.05 -9.96
C THR A 9 -20.43 -8.79 -8.58
N GLU A 10 -21.22 -8.27 -7.63
CA GLU A 10 -20.72 -8.05 -6.26
C GLU A 10 -20.21 -9.35 -5.61
N SER A 11 -20.82 -10.50 -5.91
CA SER A 11 -20.34 -11.80 -5.43
C SER A 11 -18.95 -12.13 -5.98
N GLN A 12 -18.73 -11.95 -7.29
CA GLN A 12 -17.43 -12.22 -7.91
C GLN A 12 -16.34 -11.27 -7.39
N GLN A 13 -16.69 -9.99 -7.19
CA GLN A 13 -15.79 -9.02 -6.59
C GLN A 13 -15.41 -9.43 -5.16
N LYS A 14 -16.39 -9.88 -4.37
CA LYS A 14 -16.17 -10.39 -3.02
C LYS A 14 -15.26 -11.61 -3.00
N ASP A 15 -15.49 -12.59 -3.88
CA ASP A 15 -14.68 -13.80 -3.98
C ASP A 15 -13.23 -13.46 -4.36
N ILE A 16 -13.02 -12.53 -5.31
CA ILE A 16 -11.68 -12.05 -5.67
C ILE A 16 -11.00 -11.38 -4.48
N LEU A 17 -11.70 -10.50 -3.76
CA LEU A 17 -11.12 -9.84 -2.59
C LEU A 17 -10.73 -10.86 -1.52
N LEU A 18 -11.59 -11.82 -1.20
CA LEU A 18 -11.28 -12.88 -0.25
C LEU A 18 -10.03 -13.68 -0.65
N ASN A 19 -9.93 -14.09 -1.92
CA ASN A 19 -8.71 -14.74 -2.42
C ASN A 19 -7.47 -13.84 -2.27
N LEU A 20 -7.58 -12.54 -2.53
CA LEU A 20 -6.47 -11.61 -2.34
C LEU A 20 -6.08 -11.48 -0.85
N LEU A 21 -7.04 -11.56 0.07
CA LEU A 21 -6.74 -11.57 1.51
C LEU A 21 -6.01 -12.85 1.92
N GLU A 22 -6.38 -14.01 1.38
CA GLU A 22 -5.62 -15.25 1.59
C GLU A 22 -4.18 -15.14 1.05
N GLU A 23 -4.00 -14.50 -0.10
CA GLU A 23 -2.67 -14.28 -0.68
C GLU A 23 -1.84 -13.25 0.12
N LEU A 24 -2.48 -12.32 0.85
CA LEU A 24 -1.79 -11.41 1.78
C LEU A 24 -1.17 -12.13 2.97
N GLU A 25 -1.71 -13.28 3.39
CA GLU A 25 -1.23 -14.05 4.53
C GLU A 25 -0.14 -15.08 4.16
N ARG A 26 0.23 -15.14 2.88
CA ARG A 26 1.26 -16.06 2.38
C ARG A 26 2.64 -15.74 2.96
N VAL A 27 3.45 -16.79 3.15
CA VAL A 27 4.81 -16.65 3.65
C VAL A 27 5.71 -15.98 2.60
N GLU A 28 5.42 -16.18 1.32
CA GLU A 28 6.19 -15.66 0.20
C GLU A 28 5.96 -14.14 0.01
N PRO A 29 6.99 -13.29 0.18
CA PRO A 29 6.83 -11.83 0.14
C PRO A 29 6.38 -11.32 -1.24
N ASN A 30 6.76 -11.99 -2.33
CA ASN A 30 6.33 -11.62 -3.68
C ASN A 30 4.83 -11.83 -3.90
N ILE A 31 4.28 -12.89 -3.30
CA ILE A 31 2.85 -13.20 -3.39
C ILE A 31 2.06 -12.15 -2.60
N ARG A 32 2.46 -11.88 -1.35
CA ARG A 32 1.86 -10.81 -0.54
C ARG A 32 1.90 -9.47 -1.24
N LEU A 33 3.06 -9.09 -1.79
CA LEU A 33 3.24 -7.82 -2.49
C LEU A 33 2.33 -7.70 -3.72
N ASN A 34 2.20 -8.78 -4.51
CA ASN A 34 1.28 -8.78 -5.65
C ASN A 34 -0.17 -8.65 -5.23
N ALA A 35 -0.59 -9.36 -4.18
CA ALA A 35 -1.93 -9.23 -3.62
C ALA A 35 -2.19 -7.81 -3.09
N ALA A 36 -1.23 -7.22 -2.36
CA ALA A 36 -1.31 -5.85 -1.87
C ALA A 36 -1.41 -4.84 -3.03
N ARG A 37 -0.67 -5.04 -4.14
CA ARG A 37 -0.77 -4.22 -5.35
C ARG A 37 -2.15 -4.33 -5.99
N SER A 38 -2.71 -5.54 -6.09
CA SER A 38 -4.06 -5.77 -6.61
C SER A 38 -5.14 -5.09 -5.75
N ILE A 39 -5.04 -5.20 -4.43
CA ILE A 39 -5.93 -4.52 -3.48
C ILE A 39 -5.81 -3.00 -3.63
N LEU A 40 -4.59 -2.47 -3.67
CA LEU A 40 -4.34 -1.03 -3.89
C LEU A 40 -4.98 -0.57 -5.21
N TYR A 41 -4.79 -1.32 -6.30
CA TYR A 41 -5.38 -1.00 -7.60
C TYR A 41 -6.91 -0.95 -7.55
N ILE A 42 -7.54 -1.89 -6.83
CA ILE A 42 -9.01 -1.91 -6.62
C ILE A 42 -9.46 -0.69 -5.80
N LEU A 43 -8.75 -0.38 -4.71
CA LEU A 43 -9.05 0.79 -3.85
C LEU A 43 -8.86 2.13 -4.57
N GLN A 44 -7.99 2.17 -5.59
CA GLN A 44 -7.80 3.32 -6.47
C GLN A 44 -8.88 3.46 -7.56
N GLY A 45 -9.86 2.55 -7.59
CA GLY A 45 -10.97 2.60 -8.54
C GLY A 45 -10.73 1.83 -9.84
N ALA A 46 -9.76 0.92 -9.88
CA ALA A 46 -9.50 0.03 -11.01
C ALA A 46 -9.42 0.75 -12.37
N TYR A 47 -8.58 1.79 -12.45
CA TYR A 47 -8.61 2.78 -13.55
C TYR A 47 -8.55 2.21 -14.97
N MET A 48 -7.89 1.06 -15.21
CA MET A 48 -7.82 0.46 -16.55
C MET A 48 -9.19 0.02 -17.07
N ASP A 49 -10.20 -0.09 -16.20
CA ASP A 49 -11.56 -0.34 -16.61
C ASP A 49 -12.18 0.83 -17.39
N PHE A 50 -11.65 2.05 -17.19
CA PHE A 50 -12.20 3.30 -17.70
C PHE A 50 -11.32 3.98 -18.74
N VAL A 51 -10.13 3.44 -19.01
CA VAL A 51 -9.28 3.88 -20.13
C VAL A 51 -9.83 3.26 -21.42
N ASP A 52 -10.07 4.09 -22.44
CA ASP A 52 -10.41 3.63 -23.79
C ASP A 52 -9.13 3.23 -24.53
N ASP A 53 -9.16 2.13 -25.32
CA ASP A 53 -8.00 1.63 -26.09
C ASP A 53 -7.40 2.67 -27.06
N ARG A 54 -8.16 3.73 -27.38
CA ARG A 54 -7.73 4.81 -28.30
C ARG A 54 -6.77 5.81 -27.66
N ASP A 55 -6.76 5.92 -26.33
CA ASP A 55 -5.94 6.90 -25.60
C ASP A 55 -4.49 6.43 -25.37
N ILE A 56 -4.18 5.16 -25.68
CA ILE A 56 -2.85 4.54 -25.46
C ILE A 56 -1.93 4.72 -26.69
N THR A 57 -2.41 5.31 -27.78
CA THR A 57 -1.62 5.48 -29.01
C THR A 57 -0.59 6.60 -28.88
N ILE A 58 0.58 6.30 -28.32
CA ILE A 58 1.80 7.11 -28.48
C ILE A 58 2.33 6.88 -29.89
N GLY A 59 1.70 7.52 -30.87
CA GLY A 59 2.03 7.41 -32.29
C GLY A 59 2.30 8.79 -32.87
N ASP A 60 3.55 9.18 -32.79
CA ASP A 60 4.15 10.29 -33.52
C ASP A 60 3.85 10.12 -35.03
N THR A 61 2.95 10.91 -35.58
CA THR A 61 2.89 11.15 -37.03
C THR A 61 2.52 12.61 -37.25
N PHE A 62 3.55 13.42 -37.48
CA PHE A 62 3.43 14.70 -38.14
C PHE A 62 2.75 14.51 -39.50
N GLN A 63 1.43 14.63 -39.54
CA GLN A 63 0.73 15.06 -40.74
C GLN A 63 -0.07 16.31 -40.40
N GLY A 64 0.51 17.44 -40.80
CA GLY A 64 -0.24 18.68 -40.88
C GLY A 64 -1.39 18.49 -41.86
N ASN A 65 -2.61 18.69 -41.38
CA ASN A 65 -3.54 19.65 -41.96
C ASN A 65 -4.78 19.80 -41.05
N SER A 66 -5.27 21.04 -41.03
CA SER A 66 -6.38 21.58 -40.26
C SER A 66 -7.56 20.63 -40.05
N GLU A 67 -7.91 20.41 -38.78
CA GLU A 67 -9.22 20.71 -38.21
C GLU A 67 -9.12 20.52 -36.69
N ARG A 68 -9.25 21.62 -35.93
CA ARG A 68 -9.33 21.58 -34.48
C ARG A 68 -10.67 20.94 -34.08
N GLN A 69 -10.71 19.62 -33.94
CA GLN A 69 -11.80 18.95 -33.23
C GLN A 69 -11.53 19.04 -31.73
N SER A 70 -12.26 19.95 -31.10
CA SER A 70 -12.48 20.04 -29.66
C SER A 70 -13.23 18.77 -29.21
N GLY A 71 -12.52 17.77 -28.67
CA GLY A 71 -13.16 16.49 -28.34
C GLY A 71 -12.46 15.59 -27.32
N ASN A 72 -11.18 15.79 -27.00
CA ASN A 72 -10.43 14.80 -26.20
C ASN A 72 -10.37 15.09 -24.69
N ASP A 73 -10.54 16.34 -24.25
CA ASP A 73 -10.42 16.68 -22.82
C ASP A 73 -11.63 16.22 -21.97
N VAL A 74 -12.81 16.11 -22.57
CA VAL A 74 -14.05 15.73 -21.87
C VAL A 74 -14.02 14.26 -21.45
N ASN A 75 -13.41 13.38 -22.25
CA ASN A 75 -13.41 11.94 -21.99
C ASN A 75 -12.45 11.55 -20.84
N ILE A 76 -11.32 12.26 -20.71
CA ILE A 76 -10.33 12.04 -19.65
C ILE A 76 -10.91 12.44 -18.28
N GLY A 77 -11.60 13.58 -18.19
CA GLY A 77 -12.23 14.02 -16.93
C GLY A 77 -13.30 13.05 -16.42
N HIS A 78 -14.10 12.46 -17.33
CA HIS A 78 -15.10 11.44 -16.95
C HIS A 78 -14.49 10.11 -16.50
N CYS A 79 -13.29 9.77 -16.96
CA CYS A 79 -12.56 8.59 -16.48
C CYS A 79 -12.10 8.79 -15.03
N GLU A 80 -11.51 9.94 -14.71
CA GLU A 80 -11.05 10.28 -13.36
C GLU A 80 -12.22 10.28 -12.35
N GLU A 81 -13.34 10.92 -12.70
CA GLU A 81 -14.54 10.95 -11.86
C GLU A 81 -15.05 9.54 -11.56
N LYS A 82 -15.11 8.65 -12.57
CA LYS A 82 -15.53 7.26 -12.40
C LYS A 82 -14.56 6.47 -11.52
N CYS A 83 -13.26 6.66 -11.67
CA CYS A 83 -12.26 6.02 -10.81
C CYS A 83 -12.42 6.47 -9.35
N LEU A 84 -12.66 7.76 -9.11
CA LEU A 84 -12.92 8.28 -7.77
C LEU A 84 -14.18 7.65 -7.17
N MET A 85 -15.26 7.55 -7.95
CA MET A 85 -16.51 6.92 -7.51
C MET A 85 -16.34 5.45 -7.18
N GLU A 86 -15.72 4.68 -8.08
CA GLU A 86 -15.46 3.26 -7.84
C GLU A 86 -14.49 3.04 -6.69
N GLY A 87 -13.47 3.89 -6.52
CA GLY A 87 -12.55 3.80 -5.39
C GLY A 87 -13.26 3.91 -4.04
N VAL A 88 -14.28 4.78 -3.94
CA VAL A 88 -15.12 4.88 -2.73
C VAL A 88 -15.93 3.60 -2.53
N LEU A 89 -16.64 3.13 -3.56
CA LEU A 89 -17.47 1.92 -3.45
C LEU A 89 -16.64 0.65 -3.16
N ASN A 90 -15.46 0.55 -3.75
CA ASN A 90 -14.53 -0.55 -3.56
C ASN A 90 -13.95 -0.56 -2.14
N ALA A 91 -13.72 0.61 -1.53
CA ALA A 91 -13.28 0.68 -0.13
C ALA A 91 -14.31 0.05 0.82
N TYR A 92 -15.61 0.32 0.64
CA TYR A 92 -16.66 -0.32 1.43
C TYR A 92 -16.72 -1.84 1.22
N LYS A 93 -16.62 -2.30 -0.03
CA LYS A 93 -16.62 -3.75 -0.34
C LYS A 93 -15.40 -4.46 0.23
N ALA A 94 -14.22 -3.84 0.14
CA ALA A 94 -12.98 -4.37 0.70
C ALA A 94 -13.05 -4.40 2.24
N TYR A 95 -13.60 -3.36 2.86
CA TYR A 95 -13.81 -3.33 4.30
C TYR A 95 -14.77 -4.43 4.76
N GLU A 96 -15.89 -4.64 4.05
CA GLU A 96 -16.89 -5.68 4.37
C GLU A 96 -16.33 -7.12 4.39
N VAL A 97 -15.21 -7.37 3.69
CA VAL A 97 -14.52 -8.68 3.73
C VAL A 97 -13.35 -8.75 4.71
N GLY A 98 -13.09 -7.70 5.50
CA GLY A 98 -12.01 -7.66 6.49
C GLY A 98 -10.66 -7.18 5.95
N ALA A 99 -10.62 -6.50 4.80
CA ALA A 99 -9.37 -6.04 4.21
C ALA A 99 -8.61 -5.03 5.09
N TYR A 100 -9.31 -4.27 5.95
CA TYR A 100 -8.67 -3.34 6.89
C TYR A 100 -7.69 -4.06 7.83
N GLN A 101 -8.18 -5.07 8.57
CA GLN A 101 -7.35 -5.84 9.50
C GLN A 101 -6.22 -6.59 8.77
N ALA A 102 -6.51 -7.17 7.60
CA ALA A 102 -5.47 -7.84 6.80
C ALA A 102 -4.34 -6.88 6.40
N LEU A 103 -4.68 -5.66 5.97
CA LEU A 103 -3.69 -4.63 5.62
C LEU A 103 -2.95 -4.11 6.86
N CYS A 104 -3.60 -3.99 8.02
CA CYS A 104 -2.96 -3.62 9.29
C CYS A 104 -1.95 -4.69 9.74
N LYS A 105 -2.30 -5.98 9.64
CA LYS A 105 -1.40 -7.10 9.95
C LYS A 105 -0.21 -7.15 8.97
N LEU A 106 -0.46 -6.90 7.68
CA LEU A 106 0.61 -6.75 6.70
C LEU A 106 1.54 -5.60 7.05
N LEU A 107 1.01 -4.45 7.46
CA LEU A 107 1.81 -3.30 7.88
C LEU A 107 2.74 -3.67 9.05
N LEU A 108 2.22 -4.36 10.07
CA LEU A 108 3.01 -4.83 11.20
C LEU A 108 4.11 -5.80 10.76
N THR A 109 3.79 -6.73 9.86
CA THR A 109 4.76 -7.69 9.31
C THR A 109 5.91 -6.96 8.60
N GLU A 110 5.59 -6.01 7.72
CA GLU A 110 6.58 -5.28 6.95
C GLU A 110 7.39 -4.29 7.79
N ILE A 111 6.85 -3.79 8.91
CA ILE A 111 7.58 -2.92 9.85
C ILE A 111 8.48 -3.74 10.78
N HIS A 112 8.04 -4.91 11.26
CA HIS A 112 8.83 -5.78 12.11
C HIS A 112 10.15 -6.18 11.42
N ASP A 113 10.10 -6.52 10.14
CA ASP A 113 11.29 -6.82 9.32
C ASP A 113 12.29 -5.64 9.26
N ILE A 114 11.82 -4.40 9.41
CA ILE A 114 12.66 -3.19 9.42
C ILE A 114 13.27 -2.94 10.80
N TRP A 115 12.51 -3.15 11.87
CA TRP A 115 12.98 -2.94 13.24
C TRP A 115 13.95 -4.04 13.71
N ASP A 116 13.76 -5.28 13.28
CA ASP A 116 14.69 -6.40 13.55
C ASP A 116 15.97 -6.35 12.69
N GLY A 117 15.94 -5.63 11.56
CA GLY A 117 17.08 -5.41 10.67
C GLY A 117 18.23 -4.58 11.26
N GLY A 118 18.03 -4.01 12.46
CA GLY A 118 19.05 -3.34 13.24
C GLY A 118 19.16 -1.84 12.97
N ALA A 119 19.00 -1.07 14.04
CA ALA A 119 19.40 0.33 14.12
C ALA A 119 20.84 0.50 13.61
N VAL A 120 20.99 1.13 12.44
CA VAL A 120 22.29 1.58 11.97
C VAL A 120 22.72 2.75 12.86
N GLY A 121 23.58 2.44 13.83
CA GLY A 121 24.51 3.39 14.42
C GLY A 121 23.98 4.28 15.55
N ALA A 122 23.72 3.70 16.72
CA ALA A 122 23.81 4.44 17.98
C ALA A 122 24.77 3.71 18.94
N GLY A 123 26.01 4.22 19.00
CA GLY A 123 26.87 4.15 20.19
C GLY A 123 27.36 2.77 20.65
N GLN A 124 28.43 2.28 20.03
CA GLN A 124 29.43 1.51 20.79
C GLN A 124 30.77 2.23 20.69
N TYR A 125 31.07 3.03 21.72
CA TYR A 125 32.43 3.43 22.03
C TYR A 125 33.23 2.17 22.37
N SER A 126 33.80 1.52 21.36
CA SER A 126 34.82 0.50 21.56
C SER A 126 36.16 1.15 21.27
N GLN A 127 36.90 1.48 22.34
CA GLN A 127 38.30 1.83 22.23
C GLN A 127 39.05 0.66 21.57
N LEU A 128 39.47 0.87 20.32
CA LEU A 128 40.43 -0.01 19.67
C LEU A 128 41.82 0.61 19.84
N SER A 129 42.57 0.05 20.79
CA SER A 129 44.02 0.11 20.77
C SER A 129 44.54 -0.77 19.64
N SER A 130 45.30 -0.17 18.72
CA SER A 130 46.01 -0.89 17.67
C SER A 130 47.08 -1.78 18.28
N VAL A 131 46.96 -3.10 18.08
CA VAL A 131 48.14 -3.98 18.04
C VAL A 131 47.92 -5.04 16.96
N SER A 132 48.67 -4.91 15.87
CA SER A 132 48.86 -5.94 14.85
C SER A 132 49.63 -7.12 15.47
N ASN A 133 49.26 -8.38 15.19
CA ASN A 133 50.06 -9.32 14.40
C ASN A 133 49.48 -10.77 14.39
N SER A 134 49.50 -11.38 13.19
CA SER A 134 49.82 -12.79 12.85
C SER A 134 48.88 -13.98 13.11
N ARG A 135 48.48 -14.59 11.95
CA ARG A 135 48.59 -16.02 11.55
C ARG A 135 47.76 -17.10 12.29
N SER A 136 46.75 -17.65 11.60
CA SER A 136 46.72 -19.03 11.03
C SER A 136 45.33 -19.68 10.99
N ALA A 137 45.01 -20.20 9.79
CA ALA A 137 44.30 -21.43 9.42
C ALA A 137 42.90 -21.81 9.99
N SER A 138 42.03 -22.16 9.03
CA SER A 138 40.93 -23.14 9.08
C SER A 138 39.56 -22.67 9.58
N ASN A 139 38.62 -22.57 8.63
CA ASN A 139 37.28 -23.17 8.63
C ASN A 139 36.61 -22.70 7.31
N ALA A 140 36.47 -23.57 6.32
CA ALA A 140 35.23 -24.31 6.08
C ALA A 140 34.02 -23.37 5.91
N ASP A 141 33.75 -23.04 4.65
CA ASP A 141 32.43 -22.97 4.01
C ASP A 141 31.25 -22.38 4.79
N LEU A 142 31.00 -21.07 4.62
CA LEU A 142 29.69 -20.41 4.83
C LEU A 142 29.58 -19.12 3.98
N SER A 143 30.06 -19.16 2.73
CA SER A 143 30.17 -17.96 1.89
C SER A 143 28.82 -17.47 1.34
N GLU A 144 27.78 -18.31 1.36
CA GLU A 144 26.47 -17.99 0.77
C GLU A 144 25.63 -17.06 1.67
N SER A 145 25.76 -17.18 3.00
CA SER A 145 25.04 -16.33 3.96
C SER A 145 25.59 -14.90 4.09
N VAL A 146 26.85 -14.67 3.71
CA VAL A 146 27.47 -13.35 3.79
C VAL A 146 27.05 -12.46 2.62
N VAL A 147 26.71 -13.03 1.47
CA VAL A 147 26.21 -12.28 0.31
C VAL A 147 24.77 -11.84 0.53
N GLU A 148 23.90 -12.70 1.07
CA GLU A 148 22.53 -12.33 1.47
C GLU A 148 22.52 -11.27 2.59
N ARG A 149 23.34 -11.45 3.65
CA ARG A 149 23.46 -10.43 4.71
C ARG A 149 24.12 -9.14 4.24
N ARG A 150 24.94 -9.15 3.19
CA ARG A 150 25.51 -7.92 2.58
C ARG A 150 24.51 -7.19 1.70
N SER A 151 23.47 -7.87 1.18
CA SER A 151 22.35 -7.20 0.52
C SER A 151 21.59 -6.29 1.50
N SER A 152 21.34 -6.79 2.71
CA SER A 152 20.74 -6.04 3.83
C SER A 152 21.62 -4.90 4.37
N ARG A 153 22.92 -4.87 4.05
CA ARG A 153 23.85 -3.76 4.39
C ARG A 153 23.94 -2.66 3.34
N ARG A 154 23.12 -2.68 2.29
CA ARG A 154 22.93 -1.46 1.49
C ARG A 154 22.08 -0.51 2.31
N SER A 155 22.26 0.79 2.10
CA SER A 155 21.68 1.86 2.92
C SER A 155 20.16 1.87 3.04
N ALA A 156 19.40 0.87 2.58
CA ALA A 156 17.98 0.94 2.28
C ALA A 156 17.66 2.21 1.45
N THR A 157 16.58 2.21 0.71
CA THR A 157 16.14 3.37 -0.06
C THR A 157 14.62 3.36 0.01
N MET A 158 13.97 4.49 -0.24
CA MET A 158 12.52 4.52 -0.47
C MET A 158 12.08 3.48 -1.52
N ALA A 159 12.97 3.07 -2.42
CA ALA A 159 12.73 2.01 -3.40
C ALA A 159 12.77 0.59 -2.80
N ASP A 160 13.54 0.37 -1.74
CA ASP A 160 13.81 -0.96 -1.17
C ASP A 160 12.67 -1.47 -0.28
N ASN A 161 11.72 -0.63 0.12
CA ASN A 161 10.51 -1.07 0.82
C ASN A 161 9.23 -0.75 0.05
N GLU A 162 9.08 -1.41 -1.10
CA GLU A 162 7.87 -1.32 -1.91
C GLU A 162 6.64 -1.85 -1.17
N ALA A 163 6.76 -2.95 -0.44
CA ALA A 163 5.64 -3.56 0.29
C ALA A 163 5.05 -2.61 1.34
N LEU A 164 5.89 -1.96 2.14
CA LEU A 164 5.44 -0.93 3.08
C LEU A 164 4.75 0.23 2.36
N ARG A 165 5.31 0.70 1.23
CA ARG A 165 4.70 1.79 0.45
C ARG A 165 3.33 1.40 -0.11
N VAL A 166 3.20 0.20 -0.67
CA VAL A 166 1.94 -0.31 -1.23
C VAL A 166 0.92 -0.48 -0.11
N THR A 167 1.32 -1.08 1.02
CA THR A 167 0.45 -1.30 2.19
C THR A 167 -0.06 0.01 2.78
N LEU A 168 0.82 0.98 3.05
CA LEU A 168 0.44 2.30 3.54
C LEU A 168 -0.42 3.06 2.52
N SER A 169 -0.19 2.85 1.23
CA SER A 169 -1.04 3.42 0.18
C SER A 169 -2.44 2.82 0.20
N ALA A 170 -2.55 1.51 0.37
CA ALA A 170 -3.83 0.81 0.42
C ALA A 170 -4.62 1.25 1.67
N LEU A 171 -3.98 1.26 2.83
CA LEU A 171 -4.57 1.78 4.08
C LEU A 171 -5.03 3.24 3.91
N TYR A 172 -4.18 4.10 3.35
CA TYR A 172 -4.56 5.49 3.05
C TYR A 172 -5.80 5.58 2.16
N HIS A 173 -5.82 4.90 1.01
CA HIS A 173 -6.97 4.97 0.10
C HIS A 173 -8.23 4.41 0.75
N MET A 174 -8.15 3.33 1.54
CA MET A 174 -9.31 2.78 2.23
C MET A 174 -9.87 3.74 3.28
N VAL A 175 -9.01 4.24 4.19
CA VAL A 175 -9.44 5.13 5.27
C VAL A 175 -9.97 6.46 4.69
N GLU A 176 -9.28 7.03 3.71
CA GLU A 176 -9.67 8.28 3.06
C GLU A 176 -11.01 8.14 2.32
N SER A 177 -11.23 7.03 1.62
CA SER A 177 -12.46 6.79 0.88
C SER A 177 -13.68 6.60 1.78
N ILE A 178 -13.54 5.89 2.91
CA ILE A 178 -14.65 5.66 3.84
C ILE A 178 -14.98 6.94 4.63
N ARG A 179 -13.97 7.75 4.96
CA ARG A 179 -14.16 8.99 5.74
C ARG A 179 -14.80 10.14 4.95
N ARG A 180 -14.59 10.24 3.62
CA ARG A 180 -15.13 11.31 2.77
C ARG A 180 -16.67 11.31 2.72
N SER A 181 -17.27 12.04 3.66
CA SER A 181 -18.73 12.15 3.84
C SER A 181 -19.42 12.90 2.71
N ASP A 182 -18.73 13.87 2.10
CA ASP A 182 -19.17 14.62 0.93
C ASP A 182 -19.41 13.70 -0.27
N LEU A 183 -18.47 12.79 -0.54
CA LEU A 183 -18.57 11.82 -1.61
C LEU A 183 -19.57 10.71 -1.29
N PHE A 184 -19.70 10.32 -0.01
CA PHE A 184 -20.67 9.33 0.42
C PHE A 184 -22.11 9.70 0.03
N GLU A 185 -22.52 10.95 0.28
CA GLU A 185 -23.89 11.39 -0.01
C GLU A 185 -24.17 11.48 -1.51
N LEU A 186 -23.15 11.80 -2.31
CA LEU A 186 -23.24 11.99 -3.75
C LEU A 186 -23.22 10.67 -4.53
N ILE A 187 -22.41 9.70 -4.11
CA ILE A 187 -22.06 8.53 -4.93
C ILE A 187 -22.86 7.30 -4.53
N VAL A 188 -23.18 7.12 -3.24
CA VAL A 188 -23.82 5.91 -2.76
C VAL A 188 -25.31 5.92 -3.10
N SER A 189 -25.76 4.90 -3.84
CA SER A 189 -27.16 4.73 -4.22
C SER A 189 -28.06 4.52 -3.01
N ALA A 190 -29.31 4.99 -3.09
CA ALA A 190 -30.24 5.01 -1.95
C ALA A 190 -30.46 3.62 -1.31
N ASP A 191 -30.41 2.55 -2.09
CA ASP A 191 -30.51 1.15 -1.64
C ASP A 191 -29.31 0.70 -0.79
N LYS A 192 -28.11 1.26 -1.02
CA LYS A 192 -26.88 0.90 -0.30
C LYS A 192 -26.54 1.83 0.84
N LYS A 193 -27.15 3.03 0.89
CA LYS A 193 -26.84 4.06 1.91
C LYS A 193 -26.93 3.54 3.33
N SER A 194 -27.98 2.79 3.69
CA SER A 194 -28.13 2.26 5.06
C SER A 194 -26.98 1.31 5.42
N ARG A 195 -26.67 0.34 4.53
CA ARG A 195 -25.59 -0.63 4.73
C ARG A 195 -24.24 0.05 4.87
N TYR A 196 -23.93 0.99 3.99
CA TYR A 196 -22.63 1.67 4.00
C TYR A 196 -22.51 2.71 5.12
N ALA A 197 -23.61 3.28 5.60
CA ALA A 197 -23.60 4.13 6.79
C ALA A 197 -23.24 3.32 8.06
N GLU A 198 -23.77 2.10 8.19
CA GLU A 198 -23.39 1.18 9.27
C GLU A 198 -21.92 0.79 9.15
N LEU A 199 -21.46 0.33 7.98
CA LEU A 199 -20.06 0.00 7.76
C LEU A 199 -19.12 1.17 8.05
N LYS A 200 -19.50 2.40 7.66
CA LYS A 200 -18.70 3.60 7.96
C LYS A 200 -18.60 3.83 9.47
N LYS A 201 -19.70 3.68 10.19
CA LYS A 201 -19.72 3.85 11.65
C LYS A 201 -18.82 2.82 12.32
N ASP A 202 -18.93 1.56 11.90
CA ASP A 202 -18.13 0.46 12.44
C ASP A 202 -16.65 0.68 12.14
N PHE A 203 -16.32 1.10 10.90
CA PHE A 203 -14.95 1.38 10.49
C PHE A 203 -14.31 2.51 11.31
N ILE A 204 -15.04 3.59 11.58
CA ILE A 204 -14.52 4.70 12.38
C ILE A 204 -14.18 4.23 13.81
N ALA A 205 -15.03 3.38 14.40
CA ALA A 205 -14.75 2.79 15.70
C ALA A 205 -13.54 1.85 15.63
N GLU A 206 -13.50 0.97 14.64
CA GLU A 206 -12.42 -0.03 14.48
C GLU A 206 -11.04 0.60 14.25
N VAL A 207 -10.97 1.75 13.55
CA VAL A 207 -9.68 2.44 13.33
C VAL A 207 -9.04 2.94 14.65
N GLU A 208 -9.85 3.17 15.69
CA GLU A 208 -9.37 3.55 17.02
C GLU A 208 -9.04 2.33 17.90
N GLU A 209 -9.53 1.14 17.52
CA GLU A 209 -9.29 -0.11 18.24
C GLU A 209 -7.90 -0.71 17.95
N MET A 210 -7.55 -1.75 18.72
CA MET A 210 -6.30 -2.48 18.54
C MET A 210 -6.36 -3.34 17.28
N ILE A 211 -5.23 -3.44 16.58
CA ILE A 211 -5.09 -4.37 15.45
C ILE A 211 -5.21 -5.80 15.99
N GLU A 212 -6.00 -6.64 15.32
CA GLU A 212 -6.22 -8.01 15.78
C GLU A 212 -4.91 -8.79 15.88
N GLY A 213 -4.62 -9.30 17.08
CA GLY A 213 -3.39 -10.05 17.36
C GLY A 213 -2.16 -9.19 17.66
N ALA A 214 -2.32 -7.87 17.82
CA ALA A 214 -1.25 -6.94 18.20
C ALA A 214 -1.65 -6.03 19.36
N ASP A 215 -0.66 -5.53 20.10
CA ASP A 215 -0.87 -4.63 21.24
C ASP A 215 -0.96 -3.15 20.85
N MET A 216 -1.14 -2.86 19.56
CA MET A 216 -1.08 -1.51 19.00
C MET A 216 -2.27 -1.25 18.07
N SER A 217 -2.81 -0.01 18.11
CA SER A 217 -3.72 0.48 17.07
C SER A 217 -2.95 0.97 15.85
N LEU A 218 -3.63 1.14 14.71
CA LEU A 218 -3.02 1.69 13.50
C LEU A 218 -2.35 3.04 13.77
N ILE A 219 -2.99 3.91 14.56
CA ILE A 219 -2.44 5.23 14.91
C ILE A 219 -1.16 5.08 15.73
N MET A 220 -1.12 4.16 16.71
CA MET A 220 0.08 3.93 17.52
C MET A 220 1.25 3.45 16.65
N VAL A 221 1.02 2.50 15.74
CA VAL A 221 2.03 2.00 14.79
C VAL A 221 2.58 3.15 13.95
N LEU A 222 1.70 3.96 13.36
CA LEU A 222 2.09 5.10 12.53
C LEU A 222 2.87 6.16 13.31
N LEU A 223 2.50 6.42 14.56
CA LEU A 223 3.22 7.34 15.45
C LEU A 223 4.63 6.83 15.76
N GLU A 224 4.82 5.53 16.01
CA GLU A 224 6.14 4.94 16.25
C GLU A 224 7.06 5.00 15.02
N MET A 225 6.49 5.01 13.82
CA MET A 225 7.27 5.25 12.60
C MET A 225 7.87 6.67 12.54
N MET A 226 7.27 7.66 13.21
CA MET A 226 7.73 9.05 13.13
C MET A 226 9.09 9.28 13.80
N PRO A 227 9.35 8.87 15.06
CA PRO A 227 10.68 8.99 15.67
C PRO A 227 11.76 8.26 14.88
N ALA A 228 11.50 7.04 14.39
CA ALA A 228 12.46 6.25 13.61
C ALA A 228 12.88 6.96 12.31
N PHE A 229 11.95 7.66 11.66
CA PHE A 229 12.24 8.50 10.51
C PHE A 229 12.99 9.79 10.89
N CYS A 230 12.50 10.51 11.91
CA CYS A 230 13.08 11.79 12.35
C CYS A 230 14.53 11.66 12.82
N HIS A 231 14.90 10.53 13.43
CA HIS A 231 16.26 10.23 13.84
C HIS A 231 17.15 9.69 12.71
N GLY A 232 16.63 9.57 11.49
CA GLY A 232 17.37 9.06 10.34
C GLY A 232 17.68 7.56 10.39
N SER A 233 17.11 6.83 11.34
CA SER A 233 17.26 5.36 11.46
C SER A 233 16.45 4.61 10.40
N SER A 234 15.39 5.24 9.88
CA SER A 234 14.56 4.71 8.79
C SER A 234 14.10 5.83 7.85
N PRO A 235 15.01 6.44 7.05
CA PRO A 235 14.68 7.57 6.17
C PRO A 235 13.80 7.19 4.96
N HIS A 236 13.43 5.90 4.85
CA HIS A 236 12.68 5.31 3.72
C HIS A 236 11.20 5.14 4.00
N PHE A 237 10.71 5.63 5.14
CA PHE A 237 9.29 5.63 5.40
C PHE A 237 8.60 6.68 4.52
N PRO A 238 7.47 6.35 3.88
CA PRO A 238 6.68 7.31 3.11
C PRO A 238 5.95 8.26 4.06
N MET A 239 6.71 9.15 4.71
CA MET A 239 6.26 9.95 5.84
C MET A 239 5.09 10.87 5.48
N LYS A 240 4.99 11.33 4.22
CA LYS A 240 3.83 12.11 3.77
C LYS A 240 2.50 11.36 3.93
N LYS A 241 2.47 10.05 3.63
CA LYS A 241 1.26 9.23 3.78
C LYS A 241 1.01 8.86 5.23
N VAL A 242 2.07 8.55 5.97
CA VAL A 242 2.00 8.32 7.43
C VAL A 242 1.40 9.54 8.12
N VAL A 243 1.89 10.74 7.82
CA VAL A 243 1.37 11.99 8.38
C VAL A 243 -0.09 12.23 7.97
N PHE A 244 -0.48 11.96 6.71
CA PHE A 244 -1.89 12.05 6.34
C PHE A 244 -2.78 11.00 7.01
N LEU A 245 -2.24 9.81 7.30
CA LEU A 245 -2.92 8.78 8.10
C LEU A 245 -2.94 9.10 9.61
N VAL A 246 -2.02 9.93 10.12
CA VAL A 246 -1.92 10.30 11.54
C VAL A 246 -2.73 11.56 11.85
N ILE A 247 -2.73 12.55 10.95
CA ILE A 247 -3.54 13.78 11.07
C ILE A 247 -5.01 13.52 10.70
N TYR A 248 -5.42 12.26 10.76
CA TYR A 248 -6.78 11.84 10.52
C TYR A 248 -7.76 12.39 11.54
#